data_AF-A0A2N9M0M4-F1
#
_entry.id   AF-A0A2N9M0M4-F1
#
_cell.length_a   1.000
_cell.length_b   1.000
_cell.length_c   1.000
_cell.angle_alpha   90.00
_cell.angle_beta   90.00
_cell.angle_gamma   90.00
#
_symmetry.space_group_name_H-M   'P 1'
#
loop_
_entity.id
_entity.type
_entity.pdbx_description
1 polymer ?
#
loop_
_entity_poly.entity_id
_entity_poly.type
_entity_poly.pdbx_seq_one_letter_code
_entity_poly.pdbx_strand_id
1 'polypeptide(L)'
;MKTLSSVLMGLSLAVAACSFTAAQDTSSTSTIPKILQITIEYPKPYKGGAAHDKTESAFVLAQAKAKFPVYYVAMNSMSGRTRAIYMARYDSFAEWEKDNKMQDGNPTLSADLERASIADGELLDEVEQGVYTYDADLSYHPHDDIQNHRVYQISVFHVRPGHTKEWREVVKMVKDAHEKAGTSAHWGTYEVAFGAQDGTYIVLTGDSSMSAIDVGYSEDKKFREAIGGAEGMQKLDELFGEAVDSSHSELFTVNAKQSYVSADWIKSDPAFWKSNPAASLASKPAPATKRASGQ
;
A
#
# COMPACT_ATOMS: atom_id res chain seq x y z
N MET A 1 13.03 -58.83 -27.99
CA MET A 1 13.32 -58.58 -26.56
C MET A 1 13.71 -57.12 -26.40
N LYS A 2 13.01 -56.39 -25.51
CA LYS A 2 13.24 -55.00 -25.06
C LYS A 2 13.10 -53.90 -26.13
N THR A 3 12.42 -52.77 -25.95
CA THR A 3 11.29 -52.27 -25.13
C THR A 3 10.99 -50.88 -25.72
N LEU A 4 9.72 -50.47 -25.65
CA LEU A 4 9.13 -49.23 -26.15
C LEU A 4 9.82 -47.94 -25.66
N SER A 5 9.72 -46.87 -26.46
CA SER A 5 9.21 -45.59 -25.94
C SER A 5 8.79 -44.60 -27.05
N SER A 6 7.55 -44.16 -26.93
CA SER A 6 6.89 -42.97 -27.53
C SER A 6 7.50 -41.69 -26.92
N VAL A 7 7.42 -40.45 -27.43
CA VAL A 7 6.34 -39.66 -28.04
C VAL A 7 6.99 -38.51 -28.82
N LEU A 8 6.39 -38.16 -29.95
CA LEU A 8 6.76 -37.07 -30.85
C LEU A 8 6.47 -35.67 -30.28
N MET A 9 7.45 -34.80 -30.46
CA MET A 9 7.39 -33.35 -30.32
C MET A 9 7.15 -32.74 -31.71
N GLY A 10 6.31 -31.69 -31.77
CA GLY A 10 6.33 -30.74 -32.87
C GLY A 10 5.12 -30.78 -33.79
N LEU A 11 4.24 -29.79 -33.63
CA LEU A 11 3.65 -29.14 -34.80
C LEU A 11 3.36 -27.67 -34.50
N SER A 12 4.15 -26.83 -35.16
CA SER A 12 3.94 -25.39 -35.31
C SER A 12 2.68 -25.15 -36.15
N LEU A 13 1.81 -24.23 -35.72
CA LEU A 13 0.81 -23.64 -36.61
C LEU A 13 0.80 -22.13 -36.41
N ALA A 14 1.29 -21.42 -37.44
CA ALA A 14 1.13 -20.00 -37.61
C ALA A 14 -0.35 -19.68 -37.89
N VAL A 15 -0.91 -18.71 -37.17
CA VAL A 15 -2.18 -18.07 -37.53
C VAL A 15 -1.93 -16.60 -37.76
N ALA A 16 -2.39 -16.18 -38.94
CA ALA A 16 -2.27 -14.86 -39.51
C ALA A 16 -2.96 -13.77 -38.67
N ALA A 17 -2.41 -12.57 -38.81
CA ALA A 17 -2.87 -11.33 -38.22
C ALA A 17 -4.32 -11.01 -38.59
N CYS A 18 -5.18 -10.92 -37.57
CA CYS A 18 -6.38 -10.11 -37.59
C CYS A 18 -6.17 -8.95 -36.64
N SER A 19 -6.24 -7.74 -37.19
CA SER A 19 -6.13 -6.47 -36.48
C SER A 19 -7.17 -6.39 -35.37
N PHE A 20 -6.73 -6.41 -34.11
CA PHE A 20 -7.58 -5.98 -33.01
C PHE A 20 -7.64 -4.45 -33.03
N THR A 21 -8.79 -3.92 -33.42
CA THR A 21 -9.23 -2.59 -33.00
C THR A 21 -9.21 -2.56 -31.48
N ALA A 22 -8.22 -1.87 -30.90
CA ALA A 22 -8.27 -1.47 -29.51
C ALA A 22 -9.47 -0.52 -29.37
N ALA A 23 -10.56 -1.01 -28.78
CA ALA A 23 -11.56 -0.14 -28.21
C ALA A 23 -10.83 0.72 -27.16
N GLN A 24 -10.81 2.02 -27.38
CA GLN A 24 -10.33 2.98 -26.40
C GLN A 24 -11.28 2.92 -25.22
N ASP A 25 -10.89 2.25 -24.14
CA ASP A 25 -11.48 2.50 -22.83
C ASP A 25 -11.04 3.90 -22.39
N THR A 26 -11.88 4.86 -22.75
CA THR A 26 -11.99 6.12 -22.02
C THR A 26 -12.67 5.84 -20.69
N SER A 27 -11.89 5.49 -19.67
CA SER A 27 -12.33 5.51 -18.28
C SER A 27 -11.15 5.94 -17.41
N SER A 28 -11.25 7.17 -16.91
CA SER A 28 -10.55 7.72 -15.74
C SER A 28 -9.05 7.41 -15.63
N THR A 29 -8.21 8.38 -15.99
CA THR A 29 -6.82 8.48 -15.51
C THR A 29 -6.83 8.71 -14.00
N SER A 30 -7.14 7.67 -13.22
CA SER A 30 -6.82 7.67 -11.80
C SER A 30 -5.31 7.76 -11.68
N THR A 31 -4.82 8.84 -11.07
CA THR A 31 -3.40 8.99 -10.71
C THR A 31 -3.01 8.07 -9.54
N ILE A 32 -3.99 7.40 -8.93
CA ILE A 32 -3.75 6.46 -7.84
C ILE A 32 -3.03 5.22 -8.41
N PRO A 33 -1.86 4.86 -7.87
CA PRO A 33 -1.14 3.65 -8.28
C PRO A 33 -2.01 2.40 -8.16
N LYS A 34 -1.93 1.51 -9.16
CA LYS A 34 -2.83 0.36 -9.28
C LYS A 34 -2.46 -0.80 -8.38
N ILE A 35 -1.19 -0.93 -8.03
CA ILE A 35 -0.67 -2.04 -7.23
C ILE A 35 -0.18 -1.49 -5.90
N LEU A 36 -0.62 -2.13 -4.83
CA LEU A 36 -0.16 -1.91 -3.48
C LEU A 36 0.57 -3.15 -2.99
N GLN A 37 1.86 -3.02 -2.72
CA GLN A 37 2.61 -4.06 -2.01
C GLN A 37 2.72 -3.64 -0.55
N ILE A 38 2.28 -4.53 0.33
CA ILE A 38 2.34 -4.35 1.77
C ILE A 38 3.23 -5.43 2.36
N THR A 39 4.20 -5.02 3.15
CA THR A 39 4.87 -5.87 4.14
C THR A 39 4.32 -5.51 5.52
N ILE A 40 3.98 -6.51 6.32
CA ILE A 40 3.56 -6.34 7.70
C ILE A 40 4.57 -7.07 8.58
N GLU A 41 5.12 -6.36 9.54
CA GLU A 41 6.01 -6.93 10.54
C GLU A 41 5.33 -6.89 11.89
N TYR A 42 5.37 -8.02 12.60
CA TYR A 42 4.87 -8.15 13.96
C TYR A 42 6.05 -8.18 14.92
N PRO A 43 6.41 -7.05 15.57
CA PRO A 43 7.47 -7.05 16.56
C PRO A 43 7.08 -7.87 17.78
N LYS A 44 8.07 -8.53 18.36
CA LYS A 44 7.98 -9.12 19.70
C LYS A 44 7.45 -8.08 20.69
N PRO A 45 6.77 -8.50 21.77
CA PRO A 45 6.30 -7.59 22.81
C PRO A 45 7.39 -6.61 23.26
N TYR A 46 7.06 -5.31 23.22
CA TYR A 46 7.94 -4.19 23.58
C TYR A 46 9.17 -3.98 22.67
N LYS A 47 9.24 -4.63 21.49
CA LYS A 47 10.31 -4.44 20.51
C LYS A 47 10.01 -3.48 19.38
N GLY A 48 8.74 -3.16 19.10
CA GLY A 48 8.32 -2.24 18.02
C GLY A 48 8.58 -0.75 18.24
N GLY A 49 9.46 -0.39 19.18
CA GLY A 49 9.84 1.00 19.47
C GLY A 49 11.19 1.37 18.84
N ALA A 50 11.99 2.17 19.56
CA ALA A 50 13.27 2.67 19.05
C ALA A 50 14.29 1.58 18.64
N ALA A 51 14.16 0.36 19.16
CA ALA A 51 14.99 -0.77 18.73
C ALA A 51 14.66 -1.18 17.29
N HIS A 52 13.37 -1.34 16.98
CA HIS A 52 12.88 -1.62 15.64
C HIS A 52 13.10 -0.45 14.68
N ASP A 53 12.90 0.80 15.11
CA ASP A 53 13.28 1.99 14.31
C ASP A 53 14.74 1.93 13.83
N LYS A 54 15.63 1.42 14.68
CA LYS A 54 17.08 1.39 14.41
C LYS A 54 17.46 0.32 13.39
N THR A 55 16.87 -0.87 13.51
CA THR A 55 17.10 -1.97 12.55
C THR A 55 16.48 -1.61 11.20
N GLU A 56 15.27 -1.05 11.21
CA GLU A 56 14.57 -0.58 10.00
C GLU A 56 15.30 0.55 9.26
N SER A 57 15.95 1.45 10.01
CA SER A 57 16.76 2.52 9.41
C SER A 57 17.86 1.98 8.49
N ALA A 58 18.31 0.73 8.67
CA ALA A 58 19.30 0.11 7.80
C ALA A 58 18.76 -0.16 6.38
N PHE A 59 17.48 -0.55 6.24
CA PHE A 59 16.83 -0.71 4.93
C PHE A 59 16.74 0.62 4.20
N VAL A 60 16.28 1.66 4.91
CA VAL A 60 16.19 3.02 4.36
C VAL A 60 17.55 3.50 3.86
N LEU A 61 18.62 3.29 4.63
CA LEU A 61 19.98 3.67 4.25
C LEU A 61 20.50 2.86 3.06
N ALA A 62 20.22 1.55 3.01
CA ALA A 62 20.62 0.68 1.90
C ALA A 62 19.99 1.14 0.59
N GLN A 63 18.67 1.37 0.59
CA GLN A 63 17.93 1.85 -0.58
C GLN A 63 18.35 3.27 -0.98
N ALA A 64 18.50 4.18 -0.02
CA ALA A 64 18.98 5.54 -0.28
C ALA A 64 20.39 5.58 -0.89
N LYS A 65 21.32 4.75 -0.38
CA LYS A 65 22.67 4.61 -0.92
C LYS A 65 22.65 4.04 -2.34
N ALA A 66 21.77 3.08 -2.62
CA ALA A 66 21.56 2.52 -3.95
C ALA A 66 20.78 3.42 -4.89
N LYS A 67 20.18 4.51 -4.38
CA LYS A 67 19.22 5.37 -5.11
C LYS A 67 18.09 4.55 -5.72
N PHE A 68 17.55 3.63 -4.94
CA PHE A 68 16.46 2.76 -5.38
C PHE A 68 15.25 3.62 -5.81
N PRO A 69 14.62 3.33 -6.95
CA PRO A 69 13.66 4.26 -7.54
C PRO A 69 12.28 4.22 -6.87
N VAL A 70 11.98 3.15 -6.12
CA VAL A 70 10.68 3.00 -5.45
C VAL A 70 10.77 3.36 -3.99
N TYR A 71 9.85 4.22 -3.58
CA TYR A 71 9.67 4.70 -2.22
C TYR A 71 8.56 3.93 -1.53
N TYR A 72 8.64 3.83 -0.21
CA TYR A 72 7.59 3.25 0.62
C TYR A 72 7.35 4.09 1.87
N VAL A 73 6.10 4.09 2.32
CA VAL A 73 5.69 4.71 3.58
C VAL A 73 5.56 3.62 4.63
N ALA A 74 6.28 3.79 5.73
CA ALA A 74 6.16 2.94 6.90
C ALA A 74 5.20 3.57 7.92
N MET A 75 4.41 2.76 8.61
CA MET A 75 3.49 3.20 9.64
C MET A 75 3.37 2.19 10.77
N ASN A 76 3.18 2.67 11.99
CA ASN A 76 3.08 1.84 13.18
C ASN A 76 1.67 1.91 13.76
N SER A 77 1.18 0.77 14.24
CA SER A 77 -0.12 0.64 14.87
C SER A 77 -0.24 1.54 16.10
N MET A 78 -1.34 2.29 16.18
CA MET A 78 -1.80 3.02 17.37
C MET A 78 -2.95 2.29 18.08
N SER A 79 -3.59 1.33 17.41
CA SER A 79 -4.61 0.46 17.97
C SER A 79 -4.46 -0.98 17.45
N GLY A 80 -5.13 -1.92 18.14
CA GLY A 80 -5.15 -3.33 17.74
C GLY A 80 -3.82 -4.06 17.95
N ARG A 81 -3.52 -5.07 17.11
CA ARG A 81 -2.29 -5.88 17.24
C ARG A 81 -1.09 -5.03 16.84
N THR A 82 -0.12 -4.90 17.76
CA THR A 82 1.13 -4.15 17.53
C THR A 82 1.84 -4.65 16.28
N ARG A 83 2.06 -3.77 15.31
CA ARG A 83 2.76 -4.07 14.06
C ARG A 83 3.24 -2.81 13.33
N ALA A 84 4.22 -3.01 12.47
CA ALA A 84 4.64 -2.04 11.46
C ALA A 84 4.13 -2.48 10.08
N ILE A 85 3.71 -1.53 9.27
CA ILE A 85 3.22 -1.74 7.91
C ILE A 85 4.07 -0.89 6.97
N TYR A 86 4.58 -1.51 5.91
CA TYR A 86 5.38 -0.87 4.86
C TYR A 86 4.62 -0.94 3.56
N MET A 87 4.33 0.21 2.98
CA MET A 87 3.45 0.34 1.84
C MET A 87 4.21 0.92 0.65
N ALA A 88 4.47 0.08 -0.36
CA ALA A 88 5.02 0.47 -1.65
C ALA A 88 3.90 0.47 -2.71
N ARG A 89 3.97 1.43 -3.63
CA ARG A 89 2.93 1.66 -4.65
C ARG A 89 3.54 1.58 -6.04
N TYR A 90 2.87 0.88 -6.96
CA TYR A 90 3.31 0.74 -8.35
C TYR A 90 2.14 0.95 -9.31
N ASP A 91 2.42 1.49 -10.50
CA ASP A 91 1.42 1.67 -11.55
C ASP A 91 1.00 0.35 -12.21
N SER A 92 1.87 -0.66 -12.16
CA SER A 92 1.62 -1.99 -12.70
C SER A 92 2.57 -3.04 -12.12
N PHE A 93 2.22 -4.32 -12.26
CA PHE A 93 3.11 -5.44 -11.96
C PHE A 93 4.41 -5.42 -12.80
N ALA A 94 4.38 -4.85 -14.00
CA ALA A 94 5.56 -4.76 -14.86
C ALA A 94 6.58 -3.74 -14.32
N GLU A 95 6.14 -2.64 -13.72
CA GLU A 95 7.05 -1.73 -13.02
C GLU A 95 7.64 -2.40 -11.78
N TRP A 96 6.81 -3.08 -10.98
CA TRP A 96 7.30 -3.82 -9.82
C TRP A 96 8.33 -4.90 -10.19
N GLU A 97 8.12 -5.62 -11.30
CA GLU A 97 9.09 -6.60 -11.80
C GLU A 97 10.44 -5.97 -12.16
N LYS A 98 10.45 -4.74 -12.72
CA LYS A 98 11.70 -4.02 -13.01
C LYS A 98 12.45 -3.70 -11.72
N ASP A 99 11.75 -3.31 -10.67
CA ASP A 99 12.36 -3.00 -9.36
C ASP A 99 12.98 -4.25 -8.72
N ASN A 100 12.28 -5.38 -8.78
CA ASN A 100 12.83 -6.67 -8.35
C ASN A 100 14.13 -7.00 -9.12
N LYS A 101 14.12 -6.86 -10.45
CA LYS A 101 15.31 -7.08 -11.29
C LYS A 101 16.45 -6.11 -10.97
N MET A 102 16.15 -4.85 -10.64
CA MET A 102 17.16 -3.87 -10.24
C MET A 102 17.79 -4.23 -8.89
N GLN A 103 17.00 -4.74 -7.94
CA GLN A 103 17.52 -5.23 -6.67
C GLN A 103 18.39 -6.47 -6.87
N ASP A 104 17.91 -7.47 -7.61
CA ASP A 104 18.64 -8.72 -7.90
C ASP A 104 19.94 -8.46 -8.66
N GLY A 105 19.93 -7.48 -9.57
CA GLY A 105 21.09 -7.05 -10.33
C GLY A 105 22.10 -6.20 -9.56
N ASN A 106 21.83 -5.86 -8.29
CA ASN A 106 22.70 -5.03 -7.46
C ASN A 106 23.19 -5.79 -6.21
N PRO A 107 24.30 -6.54 -6.30
CA PRO A 107 24.80 -7.38 -5.21
C PRO A 107 25.11 -6.61 -3.92
N THR A 108 25.48 -5.33 -4.02
CA THR A 108 25.74 -4.50 -2.83
C THR A 108 24.43 -4.17 -2.11
N LEU A 109 23.40 -3.78 -2.85
CA LEU A 109 22.07 -3.55 -2.28
C LEU A 109 21.51 -4.84 -1.67
N SER A 110 21.54 -5.97 -2.40
CA SER A 110 21.03 -7.25 -1.88
C SER A 110 21.74 -7.66 -0.59
N ALA A 111 23.07 -7.52 -0.54
CA ALA A 111 23.83 -7.85 0.68
C ALA A 111 23.55 -6.87 1.83
N ASP A 112 23.33 -5.59 1.55
CA ASP A 112 22.97 -4.59 2.57
C ASP A 112 21.56 -4.88 3.14
N LEU A 113 20.59 -5.23 2.28
CA LEU A 113 19.22 -5.61 2.67
C LEU A 113 19.19 -6.92 3.46
N GLU A 114 19.89 -7.97 3.02
CA GLU A 114 19.96 -9.26 3.73
C GLU A 114 20.43 -9.09 5.18
N ARG A 115 21.48 -8.29 5.39
CA ARG A 115 21.98 -8.00 6.75
C ARG A 115 20.99 -7.21 7.58
N ALA A 116 20.24 -6.29 6.95
CA ALA A 116 19.17 -5.57 7.63
C ALA A 116 18.04 -6.53 8.04
N SER A 117 17.60 -7.41 7.14
CA SER A 117 16.59 -8.45 7.41
C SER A 117 16.96 -9.38 8.56
N ILE A 118 18.21 -9.87 8.60
CA ILE A 118 18.66 -10.71 9.72
C ILE A 118 18.63 -9.94 11.03
N ALA A 119 19.11 -8.69 11.05
CA ALA A 119 19.14 -7.89 12.26
C ALA A 119 17.73 -7.50 12.75
N ASP A 120 16.82 -7.20 11.83
CA ASP A 120 15.44 -6.86 12.15
C ASP A 120 14.64 -8.08 12.62
N GLY A 121 14.80 -9.22 11.96
CA GLY A 121 14.13 -10.48 12.29
C GLY A 121 14.36 -10.95 13.74
N GLU A 122 15.48 -10.59 14.37
CA GLU A 122 15.71 -10.84 15.80
C GLU A 122 14.66 -10.16 16.71
N LEU A 123 14.04 -9.08 16.23
CA LEU A 123 13.01 -8.30 16.92
C LEU A 123 11.58 -8.73 16.57
N LEU A 124 11.40 -9.56 15.54
CA LEU A 124 10.08 -9.93 15.01
C LEU A 124 9.63 -11.31 15.49
N ASP A 125 8.31 -11.47 15.64
CA ASP A 125 7.65 -12.77 15.77
C ASP A 125 7.22 -13.32 14.41
N GLU A 126 6.85 -12.43 13.48
CA GLU A 126 6.24 -12.80 12.20
C GLU A 126 6.39 -11.67 11.16
N VAL A 127 6.47 -12.07 9.89
CA VAL A 127 6.43 -11.17 8.74
C VAL A 127 5.41 -11.71 7.75
N GLU A 128 4.51 -10.85 7.29
CA GLU A 128 3.54 -11.15 6.25
C GLU A 128 3.73 -10.22 5.06
N GLN A 129 3.35 -10.68 3.87
CA GLN A 129 3.33 -9.86 2.67
C GLN A 129 2.02 -10.07 1.92
N GLY A 130 1.41 -8.95 1.52
CA GLY A 130 0.21 -8.93 0.69
C GLY A 130 0.39 -8.01 -0.50
N VAL A 131 -0.21 -8.39 -1.63
CA VAL A 131 -0.26 -7.57 -2.84
C VAL A 131 -1.73 -7.34 -3.17
N TYR A 132 -2.09 -6.09 -3.40
CA TYR A 132 -3.46 -5.66 -3.62
C TYR A 132 -3.57 -4.82 -4.89
N THR A 133 -4.72 -4.91 -5.57
CA THR A 133 -5.04 -4.15 -6.77
C THR A 133 -6.13 -3.13 -6.47
N TYR A 134 -5.94 -1.90 -6.93
CA TYR A 134 -6.84 -0.78 -6.73
C TYR A 134 -8.20 -1.01 -7.40
N ASP A 135 -9.29 -0.79 -6.65
CA ASP A 135 -10.67 -0.81 -7.15
C ASP A 135 -11.27 0.60 -7.09
N ALA A 136 -11.36 1.24 -8.25
CA ALA A 136 -11.88 2.60 -8.39
C ALA A 136 -13.39 2.69 -8.08
N ASP A 137 -14.15 1.65 -8.41
CA ASP A 137 -15.61 1.62 -8.20
C ASP A 137 -15.96 1.52 -6.72
N LEU A 138 -15.09 0.87 -5.94
CA LEU A 138 -15.20 0.77 -4.49
C LEU A 138 -14.54 1.92 -3.73
N SER A 139 -13.86 2.84 -4.41
CA SER A 139 -13.20 4.01 -3.81
C SER A 139 -14.10 5.25 -3.80
N TYR A 140 -13.83 6.22 -2.94
CA TYR A 140 -14.58 7.48 -2.85
C TYR A 140 -13.64 8.65 -2.62
N HIS A 141 -13.64 9.61 -3.54
CA HIS A 141 -12.74 10.79 -3.56
C HIS A 141 -11.29 10.48 -3.12
N PRO A 142 -10.64 9.44 -3.68
CA PRO A 142 -9.29 9.05 -3.27
C PRO A 142 -8.28 10.16 -3.59
N HIS A 143 -7.30 10.35 -2.72
CA HIS A 143 -6.24 11.34 -2.92
C HIS A 143 -4.90 10.67 -3.27
N ASP A 144 -4.16 11.27 -4.19
CA ASP A 144 -2.76 10.88 -4.49
C ASP A 144 -1.79 11.89 -3.88
N ASP A 145 -1.90 12.12 -2.57
CA ASP A 145 -1.08 13.08 -1.84
C ASP A 145 -0.43 12.47 -0.59
N ILE A 146 -0.08 11.19 -0.70
CA ILE A 146 0.51 10.37 0.36
C ILE A 146 1.65 11.04 1.15
N GLN A 147 2.41 11.96 0.52
CA GLN A 147 3.46 12.75 1.15
C GLN A 147 2.97 13.62 2.32
N ASN A 148 1.68 13.95 2.34
CA ASN A 148 1.02 14.76 3.35
C ASN A 148 0.39 13.94 4.47
N HIS A 149 0.22 12.62 4.28
CA HIS A 149 -0.40 11.76 5.27
C HIS A 149 0.50 11.58 6.50
N ARG A 150 -0.09 11.61 7.69
CA ARG A 150 0.55 11.39 8.99
C ARG A 150 -0.15 10.30 9.79
N VAL A 151 -1.41 10.05 9.46
CA VAL A 151 -2.30 9.11 10.12
C VAL A 151 -3.01 8.30 9.04
N TYR A 152 -3.22 7.02 9.31
CA TYR A 152 -4.06 6.17 8.48
C TYR A 152 -5.12 5.49 9.33
N GLN A 153 -6.36 5.49 8.82
CA GLN A 153 -7.37 4.53 9.20
C GLN A 153 -7.35 3.43 8.13
N ILE A 154 -7.02 2.21 8.54
CA ILE A 154 -7.01 1.04 7.65
C ILE A 154 -8.14 0.13 8.09
N SER A 155 -9.09 -0.09 7.19
CA SER A 155 -10.15 -1.09 7.40
C SER A 155 -9.92 -2.27 6.48
N VAL A 156 -10.03 -3.47 7.03
CA VAL A 156 -9.94 -4.72 6.28
C VAL A 156 -11.29 -5.40 6.35
N PHE A 157 -11.82 -5.79 5.21
CA PHE A 157 -13.07 -6.52 5.06
C PHE A 157 -12.77 -7.85 4.37
N HIS A 158 -13.34 -8.93 4.89
CA HIS A 158 -13.37 -10.20 4.17
C HIS A 158 -14.80 -10.47 3.70
N VAL A 159 -14.96 -10.46 2.38
CA VAL A 159 -16.23 -10.67 1.71
C VAL A 159 -16.46 -12.17 1.53
N ARG A 160 -17.67 -12.63 1.86
CA ARG A 160 -18.05 -14.03 1.71
C ARG A 160 -17.92 -14.48 0.24
N PRO A 161 -17.42 -15.69 -0.04
CA PRO A 161 -17.39 -16.23 -1.38
C PRO A 161 -18.78 -16.19 -2.03
N GLY A 162 -18.89 -15.60 -3.22
CA GLY A 162 -20.15 -15.45 -3.96
C GLY A 162 -20.95 -14.20 -3.63
N HIS A 163 -20.54 -13.38 -2.66
CA HIS A 163 -21.26 -12.19 -2.21
C HIS A 163 -20.65 -10.85 -2.65
N THR A 164 -19.80 -10.86 -3.69
CA THR A 164 -19.18 -9.64 -4.23
C THR A 164 -20.21 -8.64 -4.75
N LYS A 165 -21.39 -9.10 -5.21
CA LYS A 165 -22.47 -8.22 -5.66
C LYS A 165 -23.04 -7.41 -4.50
N GLU A 166 -23.36 -8.08 -3.41
CA GLU A 166 -23.89 -7.49 -2.18
C GLU A 166 -22.86 -6.53 -1.58
N TRP A 167 -21.56 -6.90 -1.59
CA TRP A 167 -20.48 -6.00 -1.18
C TRP A 167 -20.44 -4.70 -2.01
N ARG A 168 -20.53 -4.80 -3.34
CA ARG A 168 -20.58 -3.61 -4.22
C ARG A 168 -21.82 -2.77 -3.96
N GLU A 169 -22.96 -3.38 -3.64
CA GLU A 169 -24.19 -2.67 -3.26
C GLU A 169 -24.06 -1.95 -1.91
N VAL A 170 -23.43 -2.57 -0.90
CA VAL A 170 -23.08 -1.94 0.38
C VAL A 170 -22.25 -0.68 0.13
N VAL A 171 -21.13 -0.82 -0.59
CA VAL A 171 -20.21 0.29 -0.83
C VAL A 171 -20.89 1.40 -1.64
N LYS A 172 -21.72 1.05 -2.62
CA LYS A 172 -22.53 2.02 -3.35
C LYS A 172 -23.46 2.81 -2.42
N MET A 173 -24.17 2.12 -1.52
CA MET A 173 -25.10 2.76 -0.59
C MET A 173 -24.39 3.74 0.34
N VAL A 174 -23.20 3.37 0.83
CA VAL A 174 -22.34 4.23 1.67
C VAL A 174 -21.84 5.44 0.88
N LYS A 175 -21.33 5.24 -0.35
CA LYS A 175 -20.87 6.32 -1.23
C LYS A 175 -21.99 7.32 -1.56
N ASP A 176 -23.15 6.82 -1.97
CA ASP A 176 -24.31 7.66 -2.32
C ASP A 176 -24.76 8.50 -1.11
N ALA A 177 -24.71 7.95 0.10
CA ALA A 177 -25.04 8.68 1.33
C ALA A 177 -24.00 9.76 1.65
N HIS A 178 -22.70 9.46 1.55
CA HIS A 178 -21.64 10.46 1.74
C HIS A 178 -21.71 11.59 0.72
N GLU A 179 -21.97 11.27 -0.55
CA GLU A 179 -22.12 12.24 -1.64
C GLU A 179 -23.32 13.15 -1.39
N LYS A 180 -24.49 12.55 -1.07
CA LYS A 180 -25.71 13.29 -0.74
C LYS A 180 -25.55 14.17 0.51
N ALA A 181 -24.79 13.72 1.51
CA ALA A 181 -24.53 14.47 2.73
C ALA A 181 -23.46 15.57 2.54
N GLY A 182 -22.65 15.51 1.49
CA GLY A 182 -21.48 16.38 1.34
C GLY A 182 -20.51 16.21 2.51
N THR A 183 -20.19 14.97 2.88
CA THR A 183 -19.19 14.67 3.92
C THR A 183 -17.77 14.82 3.42
N SER A 184 -16.83 14.99 4.33
CA SER A 184 -15.39 14.98 4.08
C SER A 184 -14.79 13.58 3.86
N ALA A 185 -15.62 12.53 3.91
CA ALA A 185 -15.17 11.16 3.75
C ALA A 185 -14.43 10.95 2.43
N HIS A 186 -13.36 10.16 2.48
CA HIS A 186 -12.55 9.79 1.34
C HIS A 186 -11.80 8.49 1.66
N TRP A 187 -11.60 7.65 0.65
CA TRP A 187 -10.82 6.42 0.77
C TRP A 187 -10.41 5.85 -0.58
N GLY A 188 -9.28 5.12 -0.58
CA GLY A 188 -8.91 4.21 -1.65
C GLY A 188 -9.17 2.76 -1.22
N THR A 189 -9.83 1.98 -2.08
CA THR A 189 -10.09 0.55 -1.85
C THR A 189 -9.18 -0.29 -2.73
N TYR A 190 -8.61 -1.35 -2.17
CA TYR A 190 -7.81 -2.33 -2.90
C TYR A 190 -8.28 -3.74 -2.56
N GLU A 191 -8.37 -4.61 -3.56
CA GLU A 191 -8.68 -6.03 -3.42
C GLU A 191 -7.39 -6.84 -3.42
N VAL A 192 -7.33 -7.90 -2.61
CA VAL A 192 -6.18 -8.81 -2.62
C VAL A 192 -5.96 -9.42 -4.00
N ALA A 193 -4.71 -9.42 -4.45
CA ALA A 193 -4.25 -10.20 -5.58
C ALA A 193 -3.44 -11.41 -5.13
N PHE A 194 -2.56 -11.25 -4.12
CA PHE A 194 -1.69 -12.32 -3.62
C PHE A 194 -1.36 -12.13 -2.14
N GLY A 195 -1.09 -13.23 -1.41
CA GLY A 195 -0.50 -13.21 -0.08
C GLY A 195 -1.47 -13.03 1.10
N ALA A 196 -2.76 -12.78 0.82
CA ALA A 196 -3.83 -12.83 1.82
C ALA A 196 -5.01 -13.69 1.29
N GLN A 197 -6.03 -13.88 2.12
CA GLN A 197 -7.20 -14.68 1.79
C GLN A 197 -8.03 -14.03 0.67
N ASP A 198 -8.37 -14.76 -0.39
CA ASP A 198 -9.25 -14.29 -1.48
C ASP A 198 -10.54 -13.67 -0.92
N GLY A 199 -11.01 -12.58 -1.52
CA GLY A 199 -12.15 -11.81 -1.02
C GLY A 199 -11.78 -10.80 0.08
N THR A 200 -10.49 -10.62 0.38
CA THR A 200 -10.01 -9.54 1.25
C THR A 200 -9.97 -8.21 0.49
N TYR A 201 -10.62 -7.19 1.06
CA TYR A 201 -10.53 -5.81 0.63
C TYR A 201 -9.91 -4.97 1.75
N ILE A 202 -8.97 -4.10 1.38
CA ILE A 202 -8.43 -3.09 2.28
C ILE A 202 -8.91 -1.71 1.84
N VAL A 203 -9.33 -0.91 2.80
CA VAL A 203 -9.79 0.46 2.63
C VAL A 203 -8.85 1.36 3.39
N LEU A 204 -8.22 2.30 2.67
CA LEU A 204 -7.22 3.22 3.18
C LEU A 204 -7.76 4.64 3.17
N THR A 205 -7.81 5.26 4.35
CA THR A 205 -8.03 6.70 4.52
C THR A 205 -6.78 7.28 5.17
N GLY A 206 -6.12 8.21 4.47
CA GLY A 206 -4.90 8.84 4.91
C GLY A 206 -5.10 10.33 5.11
N ASP A 207 -4.70 10.84 6.27
CA ASP A 207 -4.94 12.23 6.66
C ASP A 207 -3.66 12.86 7.24
N SER A 208 -3.57 14.19 7.15
CA SER A 208 -2.45 14.95 7.73
C SER A 208 -2.50 15.02 9.26
N SER A 209 -3.64 14.72 9.89
CA SER A 209 -3.82 14.75 11.34
C SER A 209 -5.00 13.90 11.80
N MET A 210 -5.00 13.50 13.08
CA MET A 210 -6.13 12.78 13.69
C MET A 210 -7.39 13.65 13.83
N SER A 211 -7.31 14.98 13.67
CA SER A 211 -8.51 15.84 13.73
C SER A 211 -9.49 15.56 12.58
N ALA A 212 -9.05 14.95 11.49
CA ALA A 212 -9.93 14.45 10.44
C ALA A 212 -10.92 13.38 10.96
N ILE A 213 -10.50 12.60 11.97
CA ILE A 213 -11.35 11.59 12.64
C ILE A 213 -12.47 12.30 13.42
N ASP A 214 -12.14 13.38 14.14
CA ASP A 214 -13.15 14.18 14.86
C ASP A 214 -14.16 14.80 13.89
N VAL A 215 -13.68 15.28 12.74
CA VAL A 215 -14.55 15.76 11.66
C VAL A 215 -15.47 14.63 11.21
N GLY A 216 -14.94 13.46 10.86
CA GLY A 216 -15.75 12.30 10.48
C GLY A 216 -16.86 11.96 11.48
N TYR A 217 -16.55 11.95 12.78
CA TYR A 217 -17.56 11.72 13.82
C TYR A 217 -18.60 12.85 13.92
N SER A 218 -18.19 14.10 13.75
CA SER A 218 -19.13 15.24 13.73
C SER A 218 -20.10 15.18 12.55
N GLU A 219 -19.74 14.43 11.50
CA GLU A 219 -20.51 14.26 10.28
C GLU A 219 -21.47 13.05 10.30
N ASP A 220 -21.43 12.20 11.33
CA ASP A 220 -22.26 10.97 11.42
C ASP A 220 -23.76 11.27 11.29
N LYS A 221 -24.23 12.36 11.91
CA LYS A 221 -25.65 12.75 11.83
C LYS A 221 -26.10 13.03 10.39
N LYS A 222 -25.30 13.77 9.60
CA LYS A 222 -25.67 14.08 8.21
C LYS A 222 -25.61 12.85 7.32
N PHE A 223 -24.67 11.93 7.57
CA PHE A 223 -24.63 10.64 6.88
C PHE A 223 -25.89 9.82 7.16
N ARG A 224 -26.27 9.68 8.45
CA ARG A 224 -27.48 8.97 8.87
C ARG A 224 -28.74 9.56 8.25
N GLU A 225 -28.86 10.88 8.20
CA GLU A 225 -30.00 11.53 7.53
C GLU A 225 -30.00 11.27 6.02
N ALA A 226 -28.83 11.31 5.38
CA ALA A 226 -28.69 11.10 3.94
C ALA A 226 -29.02 9.67 3.50
N ILE A 227 -28.61 8.66 4.27
CA ILE A 227 -28.86 7.24 3.96
C ILE A 227 -30.32 6.81 4.18
N GLY A 228 -31.15 7.66 4.80
CA GLY A 228 -32.57 7.38 5.07
C GLY A 228 -32.90 7.14 6.55
N GLY A 229 -32.10 7.65 7.46
CA GLY A 229 -32.31 7.51 8.90
C GLY A 229 -32.17 6.06 9.37
N ALA A 230 -33.03 5.65 10.30
CA ALA A 230 -32.99 4.32 10.90
C ALA A 230 -33.23 3.19 9.88
N GLU A 231 -34.17 3.37 8.95
CA GLU A 231 -34.49 2.36 7.92
C GLU A 231 -33.31 2.16 6.95
N GLY A 232 -32.67 3.26 6.54
CA GLY A 232 -31.46 3.21 5.73
C GLY A 232 -30.31 2.49 6.44
N MET A 233 -30.07 2.83 7.71
CA MET A 233 -29.03 2.17 8.51
C MET A 233 -29.31 0.67 8.72
N GLN A 234 -30.57 0.29 8.96
CA GLN A 234 -30.95 -1.12 9.09
C GLN A 234 -30.69 -1.89 7.80
N LYS A 235 -31.10 -1.34 6.65
CA LYS A 235 -30.85 -1.97 5.35
C LYS A 235 -29.35 -2.12 5.06
N LEU A 236 -28.54 -1.11 5.42
CA LEU A 236 -27.09 -1.20 5.29
C LEU A 236 -26.53 -2.33 6.14
N ASP A 237 -26.96 -2.44 7.39
CA ASP A 237 -26.47 -3.46 8.34
C ASP A 237 -26.85 -4.88 7.89
N GLU A 238 -28.09 -5.10 7.45
CA GLU A 238 -28.55 -6.39 6.93
C GLU A 238 -27.72 -6.83 5.71
N LEU A 239 -27.56 -5.94 4.72
CA LEU A 239 -26.80 -6.24 3.51
C LEU A 239 -25.30 -6.42 3.81
N PHE A 240 -24.74 -5.66 4.75
CA PHE A 240 -23.37 -5.82 5.21
C PHE A 240 -23.17 -7.20 5.85
N GLY A 241 -24.08 -7.64 6.72
CA GLY A 241 -24.03 -8.95 7.36
C GLY A 241 -24.15 -10.13 6.38
N GLU A 242 -24.90 -9.95 5.29
CA GLU A 242 -24.94 -10.90 4.17
C GLU A 242 -23.61 -10.96 3.42
N ALA A 243 -23.00 -9.80 3.13
CA ALA A 243 -21.81 -9.73 2.28
C ALA A 243 -20.49 -10.04 3.01
N VAL A 244 -20.34 -9.63 4.26
CA VAL A 244 -19.07 -9.60 5.00
C VAL A 244 -19.11 -10.58 6.16
N ASP A 245 -18.07 -11.41 6.31
CA ASP A 245 -17.96 -12.32 7.46
C ASP A 245 -17.04 -11.81 8.57
N SER A 246 -16.11 -10.91 8.23
CA SER A 246 -15.24 -10.26 9.19
C SER A 246 -14.81 -8.89 8.69
N SER A 247 -14.72 -7.96 9.62
CA SER A 247 -14.20 -6.63 9.37
C SER A 247 -13.50 -6.09 10.60
N HIS A 248 -12.41 -5.35 10.41
CA HIS A 248 -11.77 -4.59 11.48
C HIS A 248 -11.19 -3.29 10.93
N SER A 249 -11.11 -2.28 11.79
CA SER A 249 -10.53 -0.98 11.47
C SER A 249 -9.52 -0.61 12.55
N GLU A 250 -8.31 -0.24 12.12
CA GLU A 250 -7.21 0.10 13.02
C GLU A 250 -6.56 1.42 12.60
N LEU A 251 -5.97 2.09 13.59
CA LEU A 251 -5.35 3.39 13.46
C LEU A 251 -3.84 3.23 13.41
N PHE A 252 -3.20 3.95 12.50
CA PHE A 252 -1.75 3.95 12.32
C PHE A 252 -1.22 5.36 12.25
N THR A 253 0.05 5.54 12.64
CA THR A 253 0.79 6.77 12.40
C THR A 253 2.02 6.50 11.53
N VAL A 254 2.29 7.41 10.60
CA VAL A 254 3.46 7.32 9.71
C VAL A 254 4.75 7.44 10.51
N ASN A 255 5.66 6.49 10.30
CA ASN A 255 6.98 6.49 10.93
C ASN A 255 8.04 6.98 9.93
N ALA A 256 8.46 8.23 10.10
CA ALA A 256 9.46 8.86 9.25
C ALA A 256 10.83 8.17 9.30
N LYS A 257 11.18 7.48 10.40
CA LYS A 257 12.47 6.79 10.54
C LYS A 257 12.55 5.49 9.76
N GLN A 258 11.40 4.84 9.59
CA GLN A 258 11.29 3.56 8.90
C GLN A 258 10.95 3.73 7.41
N SER A 259 10.37 4.86 7.02
CA SER A 259 9.97 5.14 5.63
C SER A 259 11.19 5.42 4.73
N TYR A 260 11.15 4.97 3.47
CA TYR A 260 12.08 5.41 2.43
C TYR A 260 11.37 6.34 1.45
N VAL A 261 11.74 7.62 1.47
CA VAL A 261 11.05 8.67 0.70
C VAL A 261 12.02 9.50 -0.13
N SER A 262 11.48 10.20 -1.13
CA SER A 262 12.26 11.07 -2.01
C SER A 262 12.86 12.27 -1.27
N ALA A 263 13.95 12.81 -1.82
CA ALA A 263 14.53 14.06 -1.30
C ALA A 263 13.56 15.25 -1.39
N ASP A 264 12.63 15.25 -2.34
CA ASP A 264 11.67 16.33 -2.50
C ASP A 264 10.55 16.26 -1.47
N TRP A 265 10.13 15.05 -1.05
CA TRP A 265 9.24 14.89 0.11
C TRP A 265 9.89 15.39 1.40
N ILE A 266 11.18 15.07 1.61
CA ILE A 266 11.92 15.56 2.78
C ILE A 266 11.95 17.10 2.79
N LYS A 267 12.13 17.73 1.61
CA LYS A 267 12.14 19.20 1.49
C LYS A 267 10.76 19.83 1.68
N SER A 268 9.67 19.13 1.32
CA SER A 268 8.31 19.69 1.42
C SER A 268 7.82 19.78 2.87
N ASP A 269 8.26 18.88 3.74
CA ASP A 269 8.02 18.95 5.19
C ASP A 269 9.26 18.51 5.99
N PRO A 270 10.28 19.38 6.10
CA PRO A 270 11.51 19.04 6.79
C PRO A 270 11.30 18.84 8.30
N ALA A 271 10.25 19.44 8.89
CA ALA A 271 9.98 19.31 10.31
C ALA A 271 9.60 17.87 10.69
N PHE A 272 8.77 17.24 9.85
CA PHE A 272 8.39 15.83 10.00
C PHE A 272 9.52 14.88 9.55
N TRP A 273 10.04 15.09 8.34
CA TRP A 273 10.98 14.16 7.71
C TRP A 273 12.43 14.25 8.22
N LYS A 274 12.78 15.20 9.10
CA LYS A 274 14.15 15.32 9.65
C LYS A 274 14.70 14.05 10.30
N SER A 275 13.82 13.19 10.81
CA SER A 275 14.20 11.93 11.47
C SER A 275 14.42 10.78 10.48
N ASN A 276 14.11 10.98 9.20
CA ASN A 276 14.32 10.00 8.15
C ASN A 276 15.83 9.76 7.90
N PRO A 277 16.31 8.51 7.91
CA PRO A 277 17.72 8.19 7.68
C PRO A 277 18.28 8.73 6.35
N ALA A 278 17.46 8.79 5.29
CA ALA A 278 17.87 9.30 3.98
C ALA A 278 18.17 10.82 4.00
N ALA A 279 17.61 11.58 4.94
CA ALA A 279 17.88 13.01 5.10
C ALA A 279 19.37 13.29 5.42
N SER A 280 20.03 12.36 6.12
CA SER A 280 21.46 12.44 6.43
C SER A 280 22.37 12.24 5.21
N LEU A 281 21.87 11.57 4.17
CA LEU A 281 22.60 11.35 2.91
C LEU A 281 22.37 12.49 1.92
N ALA A 282 21.17 13.09 1.92
CA ALA A 282 20.84 14.26 1.10
C ALA A 282 21.63 15.52 1.52
N SER A 283 22.08 15.58 2.78
CA SER A 283 22.86 16.70 3.33
C SER A 283 24.37 16.60 3.12
N LYS A 284 24.89 15.48 2.59
CA LYS A 284 26.32 15.38 2.23
C LYS A 284 26.58 16.08 0.90
N PRO A 285 27.45 17.12 0.84
CA PRO A 285 27.84 17.71 -0.43
C PRO A 285 28.50 16.64 -1.30
N ALA A 286 28.16 16.62 -2.60
CA ALA A 286 28.80 15.76 -3.58
C ALA A 286 30.33 15.91 -3.47
N PRO A 287 31.13 14.83 -3.55
CA PRO A 287 32.58 14.95 -3.51
C PRO A 287 33.01 15.89 -4.63
N ALA A 288 33.65 17.00 -4.26
CA ALA A 288 34.18 17.96 -5.20
C ALA A 288 35.09 17.20 -6.17
N THR A 289 34.72 17.17 -7.44
CA THR A 289 35.57 16.68 -8.51
C THR A 289 36.85 17.52 -8.44
N LYS A 290 37.92 16.95 -7.90
CA LYS A 290 39.25 17.55 -8.00
C LYS A 290 39.55 17.67 -9.49
N ARG A 291 39.36 18.86 -10.06
CA ARG A 291 40.00 19.22 -11.32
C ARG A 291 41.49 19.08 -11.06
N ALA A 292 42.10 18.08 -11.67
CA ALA A 292 43.53 18.04 -11.86
C ALA A 292 43.88 19.26 -12.73
N SER A 293 44.31 20.35 -12.12
CA SER A 293 45.04 21.40 -12.81
C SER A 293 46.47 20.90 -12.99
N GLY A 294 46.72 20.26 -14.12
CA GLY A 294 48.06 20.14 -14.66
C GLY A 294 48.44 21.45 -15.32
N GLN A 295 49.41 22.14 -14.74
CA GLN A 295 50.61 22.71 -15.38
C GLN A 295 51.47 23.39 -14.32
#